data_AF-A0A2G9T8Q2-F1
#
_entry.id   AF-A0A2G9T8Q2-F1
#
_cell.length_a   1.000
_cell.length_b   1.000
_cell.length_c   1.000
_cell.angle_alpha   90.00
_cell.angle_beta   90.00
_cell.angle_gamma   90.00
#
_symmetry.space_group_name_H-M   'P 1'
#
loop_
_entity.id
_entity.type
_entity.pdbx_description
1 polymer ?
#
loop_
_entity_poly.entity_id
_entity_poly.type
_entity_poly.pdbx_seq_one_letter_code
_entity_poly.pdbx_strand_id
1 'polypeptide(L)'
;QFCMQSCSALIKYVEHIQNIVFASKTLHFVYSDIEKMCLLDVGSWKNLEIDSSYPKKERKSLLAIVDETQTAAGARLLRSNLLQPSGDQIVIDERLDAVEELVDNPH
;
A
#
# COMPACT_ATOMS: atom_id res chain seq x y z
N GLN A 1 10.08 -8.04 -20.81
CA GLN A 1 11.24 -7.15 -21.09
C GLN A 1 10.94 -5.68 -20.79
N PHE A 2 9.77 -5.13 -21.17
CA PHE A 2 9.43 -3.72 -20.94
C PHE A 2 9.46 -3.27 -19.46
N CYS A 3 8.93 -4.06 -18.52
CA CYS A 3 8.91 -3.70 -17.09
C CYS A 3 10.31 -3.42 -16.52
N MET A 4 11.30 -4.25 -16.86
CA MET A 4 12.68 -4.08 -16.38
C MET A 4 13.36 -2.84 -16.98
N GLN A 5 13.06 -2.51 -18.24
CA GLN A 5 13.54 -1.30 -18.90
C GLN A 5 12.92 -0.05 -18.28
N SER A 6 11.61 -0.04 -18.04
CA SER A 6 10.92 1.05 -17.36
C SER A 6 11.45 1.26 -15.94
N CYS A 7 11.69 0.17 -15.19
CA CYS A 7 12.28 0.22 -13.87
C CYS A 7 13.70 0.82 -13.91
N SER A 8 14.54 0.38 -14.85
CA SER A 8 15.89 0.94 -15.04
C SER A 8 15.86 2.44 -15.37
N ALA A 9 14.96 2.87 -16.25
CA ALA A 9 14.79 4.28 -16.59
C ALA A 9 14.34 5.12 -15.39
N LEU A 10 13.39 4.60 -14.59
CA LEU A 10 12.95 5.25 -13.36
C LEU A 10 14.08 5.40 -12.35
N ILE A 11 14.86 4.34 -12.12
CA ILE A 11 16.00 4.38 -11.18
C ILE A 11 17.01 5.44 -11.62
N LYS A 12 17.42 5.42 -12.89
CA LYS A 12 18.35 6.41 -13.46
C LYS A 12 17.82 7.83 -13.32
N TYR A 13 16.51 8.02 -13.51
CA TYR A 13 15.87 9.31 -13.33
C TYR A 13 15.93 9.78 -11.87
N VAL A 14 15.64 8.90 -10.91
CA VAL A 14 15.71 9.21 -9.47
C VAL A 14 17.14 9.57 -9.05
N GLU A 15 18.14 8.78 -9.48
CA GLU A 15 19.56 9.07 -9.24
C GLU A 15 19.94 10.45 -9.77
N HIS A 16 19.46 10.80 -10.96
CA HIS A 16 19.73 12.09 -11.59
C HIS A 16 19.08 13.26 -10.83
N ILE A 17 17.78 13.21 -10.52
CA ILE A 17 17.08 14.35 -9.90
C ILE A 17 17.46 14.56 -8.43
N GLN A 18 17.82 13.49 -7.72
CA GLN A 18 18.24 13.56 -6.31
C GLN A 18 19.75 13.74 -6.16
N ASN A 19 20.52 13.60 -7.25
CA ASN A 19 21.98 13.61 -7.25
C ASN A 19 22.58 12.58 -6.25
N ILE A 20 22.06 11.36 -6.30
CA ILE A 20 22.49 10.22 -5.45
C ILE A 20 22.84 9.02 -6.33
N VAL A 21 23.51 8.04 -5.71
CA VAL A 21 23.72 6.70 -6.30
C VAL A 21 23.22 5.67 -5.31
N PHE A 22 22.48 4.68 -5.78
CA PHE A 22 22.10 3.55 -4.92
C PHE A 22 23.27 2.59 -4.76
N ALA A 23 23.63 2.28 -3.52
CA ALA A 23 24.71 1.34 -3.26
C ALA A 23 24.34 -0.08 -3.75
N SER A 24 25.37 -0.87 -4.08
CA SER A 24 25.16 -2.24 -4.52
C SER A 24 24.38 -3.03 -3.46
N LYS A 25 23.35 -3.77 -3.89
CA LYS A 25 22.49 -4.62 -3.05
C LYS A 25 21.60 -3.87 -2.03
N THR A 26 21.39 -2.56 -2.16
CA THR A 26 20.46 -1.83 -1.28
C THR A 26 19.04 -1.68 -1.85
N LEU A 27 18.85 -2.00 -3.14
CA LEU A 27 17.54 -2.02 -3.78
C LEU A 27 17.01 -3.44 -3.85
N HIS A 28 15.80 -3.64 -3.35
CA HIS A 28 15.06 -4.88 -3.46
C HIS A 28 13.84 -4.69 -4.36
N PHE A 29 13.77 -5.44 -5.44
CA PHE A 29 12.65 -5.41 -6.37
C PHE A 29 11.83 -6.67 -6.21
N VAL A 30 10.56 -6.50 -5.90
CA VAL A 30 9.59 -7.59 -5.80
C VAL A 30 8.67 -7.51 -7.00
N TYR A 31 8.55 -8.63 -7.73
CA TYR A 31 7.49 -8.78 -8.71
C TYR A 31 6.25 -9.32 -7.98
N SER A 32 5.18 -8.53 -8.00
CA SER A 32 3.91 -8.93 -7.40
C SER A 32 2.99 -9.51 -8.47
N ASP A 33 2.45 -10.69 -8.20
CA ASP A 33 1.45 -11.33 -9.05
C ASP A 33 0.07 -10.68 -8.85
N ILE A 34 -0.66 -10.53 -9.95
CA ILE A 34 -2.01 -9.98 -9.97
C ILE A 34 -3.00 -10.95 -9.34
N GLU A 35 -2.77 -12.26 -9.45
CA GLU A 35 -3.70 -13.29 -8.95
C GLU A 35 -3.96 -13.20 -7.44
N LYS A 36 -3.00 -12.65 -6.70
CA LYS A 36 -3.04 -12.49 -5.24
C LYS A 36 -3.53 -11.12 -4.80
N MET A 37 -4.09 -10.32 -5.70
CA MET A 37 -4.58 -8.98 -5.42
C MET A 37 -6.06 -8.84 -5.76
N CYS A 38 -6.81 -8.16 -4.89
CA CYS A 38 -8.15 -7.70 -5.24
C CYS A 38 -8.03 -6.46 -6.14
N LEU A 39 -8.23 -6.64 -7.44
CA LEU A 39 -8.20 -5.54 -8.39
C LEU A 39 -9.45 -4.67 -8.26
N LEU A 40 -9.25 -3.44 -7.81
CA LEU A 40 -10.27 -2.40 -7.79
C LEU A 40 -9.98 -1.41 -8.90
N ASP A 41 -10.99 -1.12 -9.72
CA ASP A 41 -10.88 -0.07 -10.73
C ASP A 41 -11.03 1.32 -10.09
N VAL A 42 -10.64 2.35 -10.84
CA VAL A 42 -10.71 3.75 -10.37
C VAL A 42 -12.15 4.18 -10.05
N GLY A 43 -13.15 3.61 -10.73
CA GLY A 43 -14.56 3.83 -10.43
C GLY A 43 -14.93 3.30 -9.05
N SER A 44 -14.54 2.06 -8.73
CA SER A 44 -14.79 1.44 -7.43
C SER A 44 -14.12 2.21 -6.29
N TRP A 45 -12.87 2.65 -6.44
CA TRP A 45 -12.20 3.47 -5.41
C TRP A 45 -12.96 4.73 -5.05
N LYS A 46 -13.53 5.41 -6.05
CA LYS A 46 -14.35 6.62 -5.87
C LYS A 46 -15.69 6.29 -5.22
N ASN A 47 -16.38 5.27 -5.72
CA ASN A 47 -17.72 4.90 -5.28
C ASN A 47 -17.73 4.35 -3.85
N LEU A 48 -16.65 3.68 -3.44
CA LEU A 48 -16.44 3.17 -2.09
C LEU A 48 -15.83 4.22 -1.15
N GLU A 49 -15.47 5.40 -1.66
CA GLU A 49 -14.87 6.50 -0.90
C GLU A 49 -13.68 6.02 -0.04
N ILE A 50 -12.78 5.21 -0.61
CA ILE A 50 -11.68 4.58 0.15
C ILE A 50 -10.73 5.61 0.77
N ASP A 51 -10.37 6.65 0.01
CA ASP A 51 -9.48 7.73 0.44
C ASP A 51 -10.01 9.10 -0.04
N SER A 52 -9.71 10.15 0.72
CA SER A 52 -10.17 11.52 0.52
C SER A 52 -9.40 12.29 -0.56
N SER A 53 -8.74 11.60 -1.50
CA SER A 53 -8.03 12.22 -2.62
C SER A 53 -8.94 13.01 -3.57
N TYR A 54 -10.27 12.93 -3.38
CA TYR A 54 -11.26 13.70 -4.13
C TYR A 54 -11.87 14.81 -3.26
N PRO A 55 -11.89 16.07 -3.74
CA PRO A 55 -12.37 17.21 -2.96
C PRO A 55 -13.89 17.22 -2.93
N LYS A 56 -14.50 16.35 -2.11
CA LYS A 56 -15.86 16.54 -1.60
C LYS A 56 -15.75 16.99 -0.15
N LYS A 57 -16.57 17.97 0.21
CA LYS A 57 -16.58 18.71 1.49
C LYS A 57 -16.79 17.84 2.74
N GLU A 58 -16.97 16.53 2.63
CA GLU A 58 -17.30 15.65 3.75
C GLU A 58 -16.18 14.65 4.05
N ARG A 59 -15.69 14.71 5.30
CA ARG A 59 -14.62 13.88 5.88
C ARG A 59 -15.09 12.44 6.19
N LYS A 60 -15.70 11.74 5.24
CA LYS A 60 -16.26 10.39 5.48
C LYS A 60 -15.68 9.33 4.56
N SER A 61 -14.41 9.43 4.18
CA SER A 61 -13.75 8.29 3.53
C SER A 61 -13.55 7.16 4.52
N LEU A 62 -13.49 5.92 4.03
CA LEU A 62 -13.20 4.75 4.86
C LEU A 62 -11.90 4.96 5.66
N LEU A 63 -10.83 5.41 4.99
CA LEU A 63 -9.55 5.72 5.64
C LEU A 63 -9.70 6.73 6.78
N ALA A 64 -10.48 7.80 6.60
CA ALA A 64 -10.66 8.82 7.64
C ALA A 64 -11.43 8.30 8.87
N ILE A 65 -12.17 7.20 8.74
CA ILE A 65 -12.94 6.58 9.82
C ILE A 65 -12.11 5.54 10.56
N VAL A 66 -11.27 4.78 9.86
CA VAL A 66 -10.57 3.61 10.42
C VAL A 66 -9.11 3.89 10.81
N ASP A 67 -8.52 5.01 10.37
CA ASP A 67 -7.15 5.35 10.67
C ASP A 67 -6.98 5.92 12.09
N GLU A 68 -6.71 5.03 13.03
CA GLU A 68 -6.29 5.34 14.41
C GLU A 68 -4.78 5.09 14.61
N THR A 69 -4.00 5.04 13.52
CA THR A 69 -2.59 4.69 13.60
C THR A 69 -1.77 5.80 14.27
N GLN A 70 -0.83 5.42 15.13
CA GLN A 70 -0.03 6.36 15.90
C GLN A 70 1.21 6.88 15.14
N THR A 71 1.45 6.40 13.93
CA THR A 71 2.61 6.79 13.13
C THR A 71 2.22 7.06 11.68
N ALA A 72 2.87 8.04 11.05
CA ALA A 72 2.67 8.32 9.63
C ALA A 72 3.01 7.11 8.74
N ALA A 73 3.92 6.22 9.18
CA ALA A 73 4.22 4.98 8.49
C ALA A 73 3.05 3.99 8.55
N GLY A 74 2.42 3.85 9.72
CA GLY A 74 1.19 3.07 9.90
C GLY A 74 0.06 3.57 9.01
N ALA A 75 -0.20 4.89 9.00
CA ALA A 75 -1.23 5.51 8.17
C ALA A 75 -1.01 5.22 6.67
N ARG A 76 0.24 5.32 6.19
CA ARG A 76 0.59 4.99 4.81
C ARG A 76 0.38 3.51 4.49
N LEU A 77 0.73 2.61 5.42
CA LEU A 77 0.53 1.18 5.25
C LEU A 77 -0.96 0.81 5.22
N LEU A 78 -1.75 1.36 6.15
CA LEU A 78 -3.20 1.18 6.19
C LEU A 78 -3.85 1.65 4.88
N ARG A 79 -3.51 2.86 4.42
CA ARG A 79 -3.98 3.38 3.13
C ARG A 79 -3.62 2.46 1.96
N SER A 80 -2.39 1.92 1.94
CA SER A 80 -1.98 0.96 0.90
C SER A 80 -2.82 -0.32 0.93
N ASN A 81 -3.06 -0.88 2.12
CA ASN A 81 -3.87 -2.09 2.29
C ASN A 81 -5.34 -1.88 1.87
N LEU A 82 -5.91 -0.70 2.11
CA LEU A 82 -7.29 -0.39 1.71
C LEU A 82 -7.43 -0.17 0.20
N LEU A 83 -6.45 0.48 -0.44
CA LEU A 83 -6.46 0.74 -1.89
C LEU A 83 -6.16 -0.52 -2.70
N GLN A 84 -5.35 -1.43 -2.16
CA GLN A 84 -5.00 -2.71 -2.77
C GLN A 84 -5.16 -3.83 -1.73
N PRO A 85 -6.40 -4.30 -1.51
CA PRO A 85 -6.64 -5.41 -0.60
C PRO A 85 -5.94 -6.69 -1.10
N SER A 86 -5.42 -7.48 -0.16
CA SER A 86 -4.86 -8.80 -0.47
C SER A 86 -5.97 -9.71 -0.98
N GLY A 87 -5.69 -10.46 -2.06
CA GLY A 87 -6.48 -11.61 -2.48
C GLY A 87 -5.89 -12.95 -2.02
N ASP A 88 -4.73 -12.93 -1.34
CA ASP A 88 -4.09 -14.12 -0.79
C ASP A 88 -4.67 -14.47 0.58
N GLN A 89 -5.39 -15.58 0.65
CA GLN A 89 -6.05 -16.06 1.88
C GLN A 89 -5.05 -16.26 3.02
N ILE A 90 -3.85 -16.79 2.75
CA ILE A 90 -2.85 -17.05 3.80
C ILE A 90 -2.44 -15.73 4.45
N VAL A 91 -2.20 -14.69 3.65
CA VAL A 91 -1.84 -13.36 4.15
C VAL A 91 -2.98 -12.71 4.95
N ILE A 92 -4.23 -13.00 4.58
CA ILE A 92 -5.40 -12.50 5.30
C ILE A 92 -5.49 -13.16 6.67
N ASP A 93 -5.38 -14.49 6.72
CA ASP A 93 -5.47 -15.27 7.95
C ASP A 93 -4.33 -14.89 8.92
N GLU A 94 -3.08 -14.79 8.44
CA GLU A 94 -1.94 -14.35 9.26
C GLU A 94 -2.15 -12.95 9.86
N ARG A 95 -2.81 -12.04 9.14
CA ARG A 95 -3.14 -10.70 9.66
C ARG A 95 -4.24 -10.76 10.72
N LEU A 96 -5.21 -11.65 10.55
CA LEU A 96 -6.29 -11.85 11.53
C LEU A 96 -5.73 -12.46 12.81
N ASP A 97 -4.90 -13.50 12.71
CA ASP A 97 -4.21 -14.13 13.84
C ASP A 97 -3.37 -13.10 14.62
N ALA A 98 -2.64 -12.23 13.92
CA ALA A 98 -1.85 -11.19 14.55
C ALA A 98 -2.72 -10.14 15.28
N VAL A 99 -3.90 -9.82 14.75
CA VAL A 99 -4.85 -8.90 15.42
C VAL A 99 -5.45 -9.58 16.65
N GLU A 100 -5.87 -10.84 16.54
CA GLU A 100 -6.42 -11.62 17.66
C GLU A 100 -5.42 -11.70 18.81
N GLU A 101 -4.16 -12.05 18.53
CA GLU A 101 -3.08 -12.10 19.51
C GLU A 101 -2.89 -10.76 20.25
N LEU A 102 -2.93 -9.64 19.53
CA LEU A 102 -2.76 -8.31 20.12
C LEU A 102 -3.98 -7.85 20.94
N VAL A 103 -5.16 -8.34 20.61
CA VAL A 103 -6.41 -8.02 21.33
C VAL A 103 -6.52 -8.84 22.60
N ASP A 104 -6.19 -10.13 22.54
CA ASP A 104 -6.34 -11.08 23.65
C ASP A 104 -5.20 -11.01 24.66
N ASN A 105 -3.99 -10.57 24.24
CA ASN A 105 -2.82 -10.38 25.09
C ASN A 105 -2.36 -8.91 25.14
N PRO A 106 -3.17 -7.99 25.69
CA PRO A 106 -2.79 -6.58 25.81
C PRO A 106 -1.62 -6.42 26.79
N HIS A 107 -0.56 -5.73 26.36
CA HIS A 107 0.58 -5.34 27.20
C HIS A 107 0.28 -4.15 28.11
#